data_AF-A0A820A3X3-F1
#
_entry.id   AF-A0A820A3X3-F1
#
_cell.length_a   1.000
_cell.length_b   1.000
_cell.length_c   1.000
_cell.angle_alpha   90.00
_cell.angle_beta   90.00
_cell.angle_gamma   90.00
#
_symmetry.space_group_name_H-M   'P 1'
#
loop_
_entity.id
_entity.type
_entity.pdbx_description
1 polymer ?
#
loop_
_entity_poly.entity_id
_entity_poly.type
_entity_poly.pdbx_seq_one_letter_code
_entity_poly.pdbx_strand_id
1 'polypeptide(L)'
;MKIRIITRTGLGREYDFDVDPSIIIQELKKRAGEKAGYSDLEKLWLVFDREVLYDEATLEDYDVQADSVLELVDHTQRYRSLGGLIGLKFVDVSDNQALKRTAWSKTAPRWRRTRHGLSLEGLCKNKKCEAYNSTVIMPVGYKKIDMLDESLEEITKCPVCKAYVTAVTCGFNNCWWRYDGVQSCKDGPSKRCSSDWREADDAYHRFNEYQDETVTWKKLTLEAAKTPTNVQTM
;
A
#
# COMPACT_ATOMS: atom_id res chain seq x y z
N MET A 1 18.31 -5.12 27.90
CA MET A 1 19.08 -4.65 26.73
C MET A 1 18.45 -3.37 26.25
N LYS A 2 19.28 -2.38 25.90
CA LYS A 2 18.78 -1.08 25.42
C LYS A 2 18.47 -1.18 23.94
N ILE A 3 17.30 -0.71 23.53
CA ILE A 3 16.89 -0.58 22.14
C ILE A 3 16.22 0.77 21.94
N ARG A 4 16.17 1.23 20.69
CA ARG A 4 15.46 2.46 20.32
C ARG A 4 14.29 2.14 19.41
N ILE A 5 13.13 2.71 19.69
CA ILE A 5 11.94 2.59 18.86
C ILE A 5 11.59 3.95 18.28
N ILE A 6 11.55 4.05 16.96
CA ILE A 6 11.22 5.29 16.24
C ILE A 6 9.78 5.19 15.71
N THR A 7 8.98 6.21 16.01
CA THR A 7 7.63 6.33 15.46
C THR A 7 7.67 7.06 14.13
N ARG A 8 7.07 6.50 13.08
CA ARG A 8 6.85 7.20 11.81
C ARG A 8 5.47 7.86 11.74
N THR A 9 5.15 8.70 12.72
CA THR A 9 4.13 9.76 12.55
C THR A 9 4.83 11.08 12.25
N GLY A 10 4.11 12.07 11.71
CA GLY A 10 4.65 13.24 10.98
C GLY A 10 5.71 14.13 11.64
N LEU A 11 6.23 13.79 12.82
CA LEU A 11 7.37 14.43 13.48
C LEU A 11 8.48 13.47 13.94
N GLY A 12 8.43 12.17 13.63
CA GLY A 12 9.51 11.21 13.89
C GLY A 12 10.00 11.21 15.35
N ARG A 13 9.26 10.61 16.29
CA ARG A 13 9.69 10.58 17.71
C ARG A 13 10.44 9.29 18.03
N GLU A 14 11.59 9.43 18.68
CA GLU A 14 12.41 8.32 19.17
C GLU A 14 12.14 8.04 20.65
N TYR A 15 12.13 6.78 21.03
CA TYR A 15 11.92 6.33 22.40
C TYR A 15 12.91 5.23 22.76
N ASP A 16 13.68 5.42 23.83
CA ASP A 16 14.53 4.38 24.37
C ASP A 16 13.74 3.42 25.28
N PHE A 17 14.09 2.14 25.20
CA PHE A 17 13.56 1.05 26.02
C PHE A 17 14.70 0.19 26.54
N ASP A 18 14.61 -0.22 27.81
CA ASP A 18 15.46 -1.28 28.37
C ASP A 18 14.57 -2.50 28.66
N VAL A 19 14.76 -3.56 27.88
CA VAL A 19 13.89 -4.75 27.86
C VAL A 19 14.69 -6.04 27.84
N ASP A 20 14.10 -7.12 28.33
CA ASP A 20 14.70 -8.45 28.20
C ASP A 20 14.62 -8.93 26.74
N PRO A 21 15.66 -9.57 26.17
CA PRO A 21 15.59 -10.16 24.83
C PRO A 21 14.43 -11.15 24.63
N SER A 22 13.98 -11.81 25.72
CA SER A 22 12.83 -12.72 25.70
C SER A 22 11.46 -12.03 25.75
N ILE A 23 11.40 -10.69 25.71
CA ILE A 23 10.13 -9.96 25.70
C ILE A 23 9.31 -10.35 24.46
N ILE A 24 8.04 -10.68 24.67
CA ILE A 24 7.09 -10.97 23.59
C ILE A 24 6.81 -9.67 22.81
N ILE A 25 6.82 -9.75 21.48
CA ILE A 25 6.64 -8.61 20.57
C ILE A 25 5.32 -7.89 20.84
N GLN A 26 4.22 -8.61 21.10
CA GLN A 26 2.94 -8.02 21.46
C GLN A 26 3.04 -7.07 22.66
N GLU A 27 3.77 -7.49 23.69
CA GLU A 27 3.96 -6.71 24.92
C GLU A 27 4.85 -5.48 24.66
N LEU A 28 5.95 -5.63 23.91
CA LEU A 28 6.79 -4.49 23.53
C LEU A 28 6.02 -3.46 22.69
N LYS A 29 5.23 -3.95 21.72
CA LYS A 29 4.39 -3.13 20.84
C LYS A 29 3.38 -2.32 21.65
N LYS A 30 2.73 -2.94 22.64
CA LYS A 30 1.80 -2.27 23.55
C LYS A 30 2.50 -1.14 24.31
N ARG A 31 3.63 -1.42 24.97
CA ARG A 31 4.41 -0.40 25.71
C ARG A 31 4.83 0.77 24.83
N ALA A 32 5.29 0.47 23.61
CA ALA A 32 5.72 1.49 22.66
C ALA A 32 4.54 2.33 22.16
N GLY A 33 3.41 1.71 21.85
CA GLY A 33 2.18 2.37 21.42
C GLY A 33 1.61 3.32 22.47
N GLU A 34 1.52 2.85 23.71
CA GLU A 34 1.06 3.66 24.86
C GLU A 34 1.98 4.86 25.09
N LYS A 35 3.31 4.65 25.10
CA LYS A 35 4.31 5.72 25.27
C LYS A 35 4.24 6.77 24.17
N ALA A 36 3.90 6.35 22.95
CA ALA A 36 3.76 7.23 21.80
C ALA A 36 2.36 7.89 21.68
N GLY A 37 1.40 7.52 22.54
CA GLY A 37 0.05 8.10 22.56
C GLY A 37 -0.91 7.51 21.52
N TYR A 38 -0.66 6.31 21.00
CA TYR A 38 -1.61 5.62 20.14
C TYR A 38 -2.75 5.03 20.96
N SER A 39 -3.97 5.21 20.47
CA SER A 39 -5.20 4.72 21.11
C SER A 39 -5.64 3.34 20.62
N ASP A 40 -5.10 2.87 19.50
CA ASP A 40 -5.54 1.65 18.82
C ASP A 40 -4.34 0.73 18.55
N LEU A 41 -3.97 -0.03 19.58
CA LEU A 41 -2.70 -0.77 19.64
C LEU A 41 -2.67 -1.99 18.73
N GLU A 42 -3.82 -2.58 18.44
CA GLU A 42 -3.97 -3.67 17.46
C GLU A 42 -3.55 -3.21 16.07
N LYS A 43 -3.57 -1.89 15.84
CA LYS A 43 -3.21 -1.28 14.56
C LYS A 43 -1.72 -1.02 14.39
N LEU A 44 -0.90 -1.35 15.37
CA LEU A 44 0.53 -1.13 15.32
C LEU A 44 1.27 -2.36 14.78
N TRP A 45 2.42 -2.11 14.16
CA TRP A 45 3.43 -3.10 13.82
C TRP A 45 4.78 -2.62 14.33
N LEU A 46 5.56 -3.56 14.87
CA LEU A 46 6.98 -3.37 15.09
C LEU A 46 7.74 -3.91 13.88
N VAL A 47 8.77 -3.17 13.49
CA VAL A 47 9.57 -3.48 12.31
C VAL A 47 11.03 -3.47 12.69
N PHE A 48 11.75 -4.50 12.27
CA PHE A 48 13.19 -4.59 12.36
C PHE A 48 13.73 -5.20 11.08
N ASP A 49 14.86 -4.68 10.59
CA ASP A 49 15.50 -5.09 9.33
C ASP A 49 14.53 -5.40 8.17
N ARG A 50 13.59 -4.48 7.92
CA ARG A 50 12.60 -4.59 6.85
C ARG A 50 11.57 -5.71 7.00
N GLU A 51 11.45 -6.32 8.18
CA GLU A 51 10.45 -7.34 8.47
C GLU A 51 9.48 -6.87 9.56
N VAL A 52 8.21 -7.27 9.44
CA VAL A 52 7.22 -7.09 10.50
C VAL A 52 7.39 -8.20 11.51
N LEU A 53 7.52 -7.81 12.78
CA LEU A 53 7.67 -8.75 13.88
C LEU A 53 6.31 -9.35 14.26
N TYR A 54 6.26 -10.68 14.42
CA TYR A 54 5.03 -11.40 14.80
C TYR A 54 4.76 -11.28 16.30
N ASP A 55 3.49 -11.12 16.66
CA ASP A 55 3.07 -10.82 18.04
C ASP A 55 3.49 -11.89 19.06
N GLU A 56 3.56 -13.16 18.65
CA GLU A 56 3.90 -14.31 19.51
C GLU A 56 5.42 -14.59 19.60
N ALA A 57 6.23 -13.92 18.79
CA ALA A 57 7.69 -14.07 18.82
C ALA A 57 8.32 -13.19 19.91
N THR A 58 9.63 -13.37 20.10
CA THR A 58 10.49 -12.57 20.99
C THR A 58 11.45 -11.70 20.19
N LEU A 59 12.19 -10.81 20.85
CA LEU A 59 13.26 -10.05 20.18
C LEU A 59 14.45 -10.94 19.79
N GLU A 60 14.73 -11.98 20.57
CA GLU A 60 15.78 -12.97 20.31
C GLU A 60 15.51 -13.76 19.02
N ASP A 61 14.24 -14.11 18.73
CA ASP A 61 13.85 -14.81 17.50
C ASP A 61 14.21 -14.04 16.20
N TYR A 62 14.38 -12.72 16.31
CA TYR A 62 14.72 -11.82 15.21
C TYR A 62 16.16 -11.28 15.29
N ASP A 63 16.99 -11.83 16.17
CA ASP A 63 18.38 -11.39 16.39
C ASP A 63 18.50 -9.88 16.68
N VAL A 64 17.54 -9.32 17.40
CA VAL A 64 17.60 -7.91 17.83
C VAL A 64 18.64 -7.79 18.94
N GLN A 65 19.62 -6.92 18.72
CA GLN A 65 20.76 -6.71 19.61
C GLN A 65 20.60 -5.45 20.45
N ALA A 66 21.50 -5.28 21.42
CA ALA A 66 21.63 -4.00 22.10
C ALA A 66 21.93 -2.87 21.10
N ASP A 67 21.35 -1.70 21.35
CA ASP A 67 21.40 -0.49 20.52
C ASP A 67 20.74 -0.62 19.13
N SER A 68 20.04 -1.72 18.86
CA SER A 68 19.20 -1.86 17.67
C SER A 68 18.08 -0.81 17.63
N VAL A 69 17.74 -0.39 16.42
CA VAL A 69 16.68 0.58 16.13
C VAL A 69 15.53 -0.14 15.44
N LEU A 70 14.35 -0.09 16.06
CA LEU A 70 13.11 -0.63 15.52
C LEU A 70 12.19 0.52 15.11
N GLU A 71 11.25 0.25 14.21
CA GLU A 71 10.20 1.18 13.85
C GLU A 71 8.85 0.75 14.40
N LEU A 72 8.10 1.68 15.00
CA LEU A 72 6.70 1.50 15.38
C LEU A 72 5.80 2.21 14.37
N VAL A 73 4.96 1.43 13.70
CA VAL A 73 4.15 1.87 12.57
C VAL A 73 2.68 1.58 12.80
N ASP A 74 1.81 2.56 12.53
CA ASP A 74 0.35 2.35 12.46
C ASP A 74 -0.04 1.88 11.05
N HIS A 75 -0.55 0.65 10.92
CA HIS A 75 -0.94 0.08 9.63
C HIS A 75 -2.25 0.63 9.07
N THR A 76 -2.99 1.41 9.86
CA THR A 76 -4.24 2.06 9.42
C THR A 76 -4.05 3.52 9.06
N GLN A 77 -3.09 4.19 9.68
CA GLN A 77 -2.64 5.52 9.29
C GLN A 77 -1.30 5.39 8.58
N ARG A 78 -1.36 5.43 7.25
CA ARG A 78 -0.20 5.52 6.37
C ARG A 78 0.59 4.22 6.27
N TYR A 79 0.19 3.42 5.29
CA TYR A 79 1.03 2.41 4.63
C TYR A 79 2.28 3.03 3.92
N ARG A 80 2.73 4.24 4.31
CA ARG A 80 3.90 4.96 3.77
C ARG A 80 5.22 4.55 4.43
N SER A 81 5.23 4.18 5.70
CA SER A 81 6.47 3.93 6.44
C SER A 81 7.06 2.55 6.17
N LEU A 82 6.20 1.56 6.08
CA LEU A 82 6.58 0.17 5.86
C LEU A 82 6.69 -0.20 4.39
N GLY A 83 6.00 0.48 3.46
CA GLY A 83 6.06 0.18 2.03
C GLY A 83 7.48 0.15 1.46
N GLY A 84 8.39 0.99 1.95
CA GLY A 84 9.82 0.95 1.58
C GLY A 84 10.68 -0.09 2.33
N LEU A 85 10.20 -0.61 3.45
CA LEU A 85 10.83 -1.66 4.25
C LEU A 85 10.29 -3.06 3.84
N ILE A 86 9.01 -3.35 4.06
CA ILE A 86 8.36 -4.65 3.77
C ILE A 86 7.75 -4.78 2.36
N GLY A 87 7.69 -3.70 1.57
CA GLY A 87 7.01 -3.68 0.27
C GLY A 87 5.51 -3.36 0.34
N LEU A 88 4.93 -2.96 -0.79
CA LEU A 88 3.53 -2.61 -0.95
C LEU A 88 2.68 -3.87 -1.19
N LYS A 89 1.74 -4.18 -0.29
CA LYS A 89 0.68 -5.17 -0.59
C LYS A 89 -0.34 -4.55 -1.53
N PHE A 90 -0.46 -5.09 -2.73
CA PHE A 90 -1.36 -4.61 -3.77
C PHE A 90 -1.76 -5.78 -4.66
N VAL A 91 -2.84 -5.63 -5.44
CA VAL A 91 -3.24 -6.63 -6.42
C VAL A 91 -2.07 -7.03 -7.33
N ASP A 92 -2.02 -8.30 -7.74
CA ASP A 92 -1.04 -8.76 -8.72
C ASP A 92 -1.43 -8.27 -10.13
N VAL A 93 -0.90 -7.11 -10.53
CA VAL A 93 -1.11 -6.55 -11.87
C VAL A 93 -0.41 -7.34 -12.99
N SER A 94 0.43 -8.33 -12.63
CA SER A 94 1.05 -9.24 -13.59
C SER A 94 0.16 -10.42 -13.97
N ASP A 95 -0.87 -10.72 -13.15
CA ASP A 95 -1.88 -11.71 -13.51
C ASP A 95 -2.93 -11.10 -14.43
N ASN A 96 -2.83 -11.42 -15.72
CA ASN A 96 -3.79 -10.97 -16.73
C ASN A 96 -5.18 -11.58 -16.52
N GLN A 97 -5.32 -12.70 -15.80
CA GLN A 97 -6.62 -13.33 -15.56
C GLN A 97 -7.46 -12.55 -14.55
N ALA A 98 -6.79 -11.82 -13.64
CA ALA A 98 -7.42 -10.92 -12.67
C ALA A 98 -8.00 -9.64 -13.33
N LEU A 99 -7.56 -9.26 -14.53
CA LEU A 99 -8.07 -8.08 -15.23
C LEU A 99 -9.47 -8.34 -15.80
N LYS A 100 -10.48 -7.66 -15.24
CA LYS A 100 -11.88 -7.77 -15.67
C LYS A 100 -12.35 -6.49 -16.34
N ARG A 101 -12.96 -6.65 -17.52
CA ARG A 101 -13.65 -5.58 -18.23
C ARG A 101 -15.10 -5.48 -17.78
N THR A 102 -15.52 -4.30 -17.33
CA THR A 102 -16.89 -4.02 -16.86
C THR A 102 -17.50 -2.87 -17.65
N ALA A 103 -18.72 -3.06 -18.16
CA ALA A 103 -19.45 -2.00 -18.87
C ALA A 103 -19.87 -0.86 -17.92
N TRP A 104 -20.01 0.35 -18.47
CA TRP A 104 -20.40 1.53 -17.71
C TRP A 104 -21.81 1.41 -17.11
N SER A 105 -21.96 1.88 -15.87
CA SER A 105 -23.27 2.03 -15.23
C SER A 105 -23.77 3.47 -15.34
N LYS A 106 -25.06 3.63 -15.66
CA LYS A 106 -25.75 4.93 -15.68
C LYS A 106 -26.12 5.44 -14.29
N THR A 107 -26.09 4.56 -13.28
CA THR A 107 -26.55 4.83 -11.91
C THR A 107 -25.43 4.72 -10.88
N ALA A 108 -24.17 4.81 -11.31
CA ALA A 108 -23.02 4.68 -10.42
C ALA A 108 -23.04 5.78 -9.33
N PRO A 109 -22.85 5.39 -8.04
CA PRO A 109 -22.78 6.37 -6.96
C PRO A 109 -21.56 7.29 -7.15
N ARG A 110 -21.60 8.48 -6.54
CA ARG A 110 -20.58 9.53 -6.78
C ARG A 110 -19.14 9.09 -6.46
N TRP A 111 -18.95 8.16 -5.53
CA TRP A 111 -17.64 7.60 -5.19
C TRP A 111 -17.16 6.49 -6.12
N ARG A 112 -17.97 6.06 -7.10
CA ARG A 112 -17.62 5.08 -8.14
C ARG A 112 -17.52 5.72 -9.53
N ARG A 113 -17.44 7.04 -9.62
CA ARG A 113 -17.25 7.76 -10.90
C ARG A 113 -15.78 7.97 -11.16
N THR A 114 -15.39 7.93 -12.43
CA THR A 114 -14.00 8.17 -12.84
C THR A 114 -13.90 9.02 -14.10
N ARG A 115 -12.68 9.43 -14.42
CA ARG A 115 -12.28 10.08 -15.69
C ARG A 115 -11.38 9.12 -16.48
N HIS A 116 -11.16 9.41 -17.75
CA HIS A 116 -10.27 8.59 -18.59
C HIS A 116 -8.85 8.49 -18.01
N GLY A 117 -8.23 7.31 -18.18
CA GLY A 117 -6.89 7.01 -17.69
C GLY A 117 -6.86 6.01 -16.54
N LEU A 118 -5.82 6.12 -15.71
CA LEU A 118 -5.61 5.30 -14.53
C LEU A 118 -6.54 5.75 -13.39
N SER A 119 -7.05 4.77 -12.66
CA SER A 119 -7.81 4.93 -11.43
C SER A 119 -7.26 3.99 -10.36
N LEU A 120 -7.20 4.46 -9.11
CA LEU A 120 -6.92 3.62 -7.95
C LEU A 120 -8.21 3.38 -7.16
N GLU A 121 -8.28 2.27 -6.43
CA GLU A 121 -9.45 1.95 -5.61
C GLU A 121 -9.08 1.53 -4.20
N GLY A 122 -9.95 1.84 -3.25
CA GLY A 122 -9.83 1.37 -1.88
C GLY A 122 -11.04 1.69 -1.03
N LEU A 123 -11.06 1.18 0.20
CA LEU A 123 -12.18 1.30 1.13
C LEU A 123 -12.15 2.65 1.86
N CYS A 124 -13.26 3.40 1.83
CA CYS A 124 -13.37 4.58 2.68
C CYS A 124 -13.66 4.18 4.14
N LYS A 125 -12.74 4.52 5.05
CA LYS A 125 -12.86 4.20 6.49
C LYS A 125 -13.43 5.34 7.34
N ASN A 126 -13.76 6.48 6.76
CA ASN A 126 -14.34 7.61 7.49
C ASN A 126 -15.81 7.36 7.82
N LYS A 127 -16.12 7.06 9.09
CA LYS A 127 -17.47 6.77 9.60
C LYS A 127 -18.52 7.86 9.32
N LYS A 128 -18.11 9.10 9.09
CA LYS A 128 -19.00 10.23 8.78
C LYS A 128 -19.24 10.41 7.27
N CYS A 129 -18.58 9.63 6.43
CA CYS A 129 -18.68 9.71 4.98
C CYS A 129 -19.88 8.90 4.47
N GLU A 130 -20.60 9.41 3.48
CA GLU A 130 -21.63 8.63 2.77
C GLU A 130 -21.06 7.36 2.12
N ALA A 131 -19.80 7.40 1.69
CA ALA A 131 -19.09 6.25 1.15
C ALA A 131 -18.45 5.36 2.23
N TYR A 132 -18.78 5.53 3.51
CA TYR A 132 -18.22 4.73 4.59
C TYR A 132 -18.41 3.24 4.31
N ASN A 133 -17.33 2.47 4.49
CA ASN A 133 -17.28 1.05 4.23
C ASN A 133 -17.63 0.65 2.78
N SER A 134 -17.51 1.60 1.84
CA SER A 134 -17.67 1.36 0.40
C SER A 134 -16.34 1.55 -0.32
N THR A 135 -16.10 0.75 -1.36
CA THR A 135 -14.95 0.92 -2.26
C THR A 135 -15.15 2.19 -3.09
N VAL A 136 -14.18 3.09 -3.02
CA VAL A 136 -14.18 4.36 -3.76
C VAL A 136 -13.14 4.34 -4.86
N ILE A 137 -13.44 5.00 -5.97
CA ILE A 137 -12.50 5.25 -7.06
C ILE A 137 -11.80 6.60 -6.83
N MET A 138 -10.48 6.58 -6.99
CA MET A 138 -9.57 7.72 -6.90
C MET A 138 -8.97 7.95 -8.28
N PRO A 139 -9.54 8.87 -9.09
CA PRO A 139 -9.14 9.03 -10.48
C PRO A 139 -7.76 9.70 -10.58
N VAL A 140 -6.79 9.01 -11.19
CA VAL A 140 -5.43 9.53 -11.41
C VAL A 140 -5.33 10.21 -12.77
N GLY A 141 -5.85 9.57 -13.83
CA GLY A 141 -5.82 10.07 -15.21
C GLY A 141 -4.59 9.58 -15.99
N TYR A 142 -4.17 10.36 -16.98
CA TYR A 142 -3.00 10.04 -17.82
C TYR A 142 -1.70 10.44 -17.12
N LYS A 143 -1.17 9.56 -16.26
CA LYS A 143 0.03 9.81 -15.47
C LYS A 143 0.83 8.52 -15.28
N LYS A 144 2.15 8.68 -15.14
CA LYS A 144 3.03 7.67 -14.56
C LYS A 144 3.13 7.92 -13.05
N ILE A 145 2.80 6.91 -12.26
CA ILE A 145 2.88 6.96 -10.79
C ILE A 145 3.73 5.80 -10.29
N ASP A 146 4.56 6.08 -9.29
CA ASP A 146 5.18 5.05 -8.47
C ASP A 146 4.30 4.84 -7.23
N MET A 147 3.89 3.60 -7.02
CA MET A 147 2.95 3.21 -5.97
C MET A 147 3.58 3.21 -4.57
N LEU A 148 4.91 3.34 -4.49
CA LEU A 148 5.65 3.49 -3.24
C LEU A 148 6.08 4.95 -2.99
N ASP A 149 5.80 5.86 -3.93
CA ASP A 149 6.14 7.28 -3.79
C ASP A 149 5.29 7.95 -2.73
N GLU A 150 5.92 8.79 -1.92
CA GLU A 150 5.23 9.50 -0.85
C GLU A 150 4.10 10.37 -1.40
N SER A 151 4.26 11.06 -2.53
CA SER A 151 3.22 11.91 -3.13
C SER A 151 1.89 11.20 -3.44
N LEU A 152 1.84 9.86 -3.40
CA LEU A 152 0.63 9.08 -3.63
C LEU A 152 -0.53 9.43 -2.68
N GLU A 153 -0.29 9.85 -1.42
CA GLU A 153 -1.41 10.25 -0.53
C GLU A 153 -2.12 11.52 -0.98
N GLU A 154 -1.49 12.37 -1.78
CA GLU A 154 -2.11 13.58 -2.30
C GLU A 154 -3.19 13.22 -3.33
N ILE A 155 -3.01 12.10 -4.03
CA ILE A 155 -3.93 11.62 -5.07
C ILE A 155 -4.85 10.48 -4.60
N THR A 156 -4.54 9.82 -3.47
CA THR A 156 -5.35 8.73 -2.89
C THR A 156 -6.29 9.22 -1.79
N LYS A 157 -7.24 10.06 -2.19
CA LYS A 157 -8.28 10.62 -1.30
C LYS A 157 -9.67 10.14 -1.72
N CYS A 158 -10.51 9.85 -0.73
CA CYS A 158 -11.92 9.61 -0.96
C CYS A 158 -12.54 10.79 -1.71
N PRO A 159 -13.23 10.56 -2.85
CA PRO A 159 -13.79 11.66 -3.64
C PRO A 159 -14.87 12.44 -2.89
N VAL A 160 -15.52 11.81 -1.89
CA VAL A 160 -16.60 12.38 -1.08
C VAL A 160 -16.05 13.17 0.11
N CYS A 161 -15.38 12.51 1.05
CA CYS A 161 -14.97 13.14 2.31
C CYS A 161 -13.53 13.65 2.33
N LYS A 162 -12.76 13.43 1.25
CA LYS A 162 -11.34 13.80 1.13
C LYS A 162 -10.38 13.15 2.12
N ALA A 163 -10.88 12.25 2.98
CA ALA A 163 -10.03 11.42 3.83
C ALA A 163 -9.12 10.54 2.96
N TYR A 164 -7.93 10.25 3.47
CA TYR A 164 -7.02 9.30 2.85
C TYR A 164 -7.67 7.92 2.69
N VAL A 165 -7.33 7.23 1.59
CA VAL A 165 -7.79 5.88 1.28
C VAL A 165 -6.59 5.08 0.80
N THR A 166 -6.30 3.96 1.46
CA THR A 166 -5.28 3.01 1.00
C THR A 166 -5.73 2.37 -0.31
N ALA A 167 -4.92 2.51 -1.36
CA ALA A 167 -5.18 1.86 -2.64
C ALA A 167 -4.84 0.36 -2.54
N VAL A 168 -5.76 -0.50 -2.97
CA VAL A 168 -5.63 -1.97 -2.96
C VAL A 168 -5.69 -2.59 -4.35
N THR A 169 -6.31 -1.86 -5.30
CA THR A 169 -6.31 -2.23 -6.72
C THR A 169 -6.33 -0.99 -7.62
N CYS A 170 -6.22 -1.21 -8.93
CA CYS A 170 -6.29 -0.20 -9.97
C CYS A 170 -7.23 -0.60 -11.11
N GLY A 171 -7.65 0.40 -11.88
CA GLY A 171 -8.38 0.23 -13.12
C GLY A 171 -8.01 1.25 -14.18
N PHE A 172 -8.38 0.94 -15.42
CA PHE A 172 -8.03 1.67 -16.63
C PHE A 172 -9.25 1.81 -17.53
N ASN A 173 -9.40 2.97 -18.17
CA ASN A 173 -10.41 3.16 -19.21
C ASN A 173 -9.98 4.24 -20.20
N ASN A 174 -10.32 4.06 -21.47
CA ASN A 174 -10.07 5.03 -22.54
C ASN A 174 -8.60 5.51 -22.53
N CYS A 175 -7.66 4.56 -22.40
CA CYS A 175 -6.23 4.85 -22.28
C CYS A 175 -5.35 3.68 -22.71
N TRP A 176 -4.12 4.00 -23.04
CA TRP A 176 -3.03 3.03 -23.06
C TRP A 176 -2.41 2.93 -21.68
N TRP A 177 -2.08 1.72 -21.24
CA TRP A 177 -1.49 1.50 -19.93
C TRP A 177 -0.40 0.43 -19.94
N ARG A 178 0.51 0.51 -18.97
CA ARG A 178 1.52 -0.50 -18.68
C ARG A 178 1.94 -0.46 -17.22
N TYR A 179 2.68 -1.47 -16.78
CA TYR A 179 3.33 -1.47 -15.49
C TYR A 179 4.80 -1.93 -15.56
N ASP A 180 5.58 -1.53 -14.57
CA ASP A 180 6.93 -2.03 -14.29
C ASP A 180 7.04 -2.26 -12.78
N GLY A 181 7.51 -3.42 -12.35
CA GLY A 181 7.58 -3.72 -10.93
C GLY A 181 8.51 -4.87 -10.55
N VAL A 182 8.69 -5.01 -9.25
CA VAL A 182 9.48 -6.04 -8.60
C VAL A 182 8.65 -6.62 -7.46
N GLN A 183 8.31 -7.90 -7.56
CA GLN A 183 7.58 -8.64 -6.53
C GLN A 183 8.54 -9.34 -5.56
N SER A 184 8.20 -9.35 -4.28
CA SER A 184 8.86 -10.19 -3.28
C SER A 184 8.40 -11.63 -3.43
N CYS A 185 9.32 -12.58 -3.30
CA CYS A 185 9.03 -14.01 -3.24
C CYS A 185 9.33 -14.48 -1.82
N LYS A 186 8.47 -15.35 -1.25
CA LYS A 186 8.65 -15.86 0.12
C LYS A 186 9.94 -16.67 0.26
N ASP A 187 10.31 -17.43 -0.78
CA ASP A 187 11.40 -18.41 -0.73
C ASP A 187 12.47 -18.19 -1.83
N GLY A 188 12.73 -16.93 -2.23
CA GLY A 188 13.69 -16.69 -3.31
C GLY A 188 13.94 -15.23 -3.70
N PRO A 189 14.80 -14.99 -4.70
CA PRO A 189 15.12 -13.66 -5.17
C PRO A 189 13.87 -12.97 -5.71
N SER A 190 13.81 -11.64 -5.55
CA SER A 190 12.68 -10.85 -6.01
C SER A 190 12.50 -10.94 -7.52
N LYS A 191 11.26 -11.09 -7.98
CA LYS A 191 10.91 -11.26 -9.38
C LYS A 191 10.59 -9.93 -10.03
N ARG A 192 11.39 -9.51 -11.01
CA ARG A 192 11.05 -8.37 -11.87
C ARG A 192 9.99 -8.79 -12.88
N CYS A 193 8.98 -7.94 -13.08
CA CYS A 193 7.95 -8.14 -14.09
C CYS A 193 7.47 -6.79 -14.63
N SER A 194 7.10 -6.77 -15.91
CA SER A 194 6.61 -5.58 -16.60
C SER A 194 5.66 -6.00 -17.72
N SER A 195 4.93 -5.03 -18.27
CA SER A 195 4.13 -5.22 -19.47
C SER A 195 4.54 -4.25 -20.57
N ASP A 196 4.29 -4.65 -21.82
CA ASP A 196 4.14 -3.69 -22.91
C ASP A 196 2.90 -2.81 -22.72
N TRP A 197 2.77 -1.79 -23.56
CA TRP A 197 1.57 -0.96 -23.64
C TRP A 197 0.36 -1.80 -24.07
N ARG A 198 -0.74 -1.63 -23.34
CA ARG A 198 -2.03 -2.29 -23.60
C ARG A 198 -3.12 -1.25 -23.68
N GLU A 199 -4.10 -1.49 -24.54
CA GLU A 199 -5.25 -0.62 -24.67
C GLU A 199 -6.35 -1.02 -23.67
N ALA A 200 -6.93 -0.02 -23.01
CA ALA A 200 -8.19 -0.12 -22.29
C ALA A 200 -9.23 0.69 -23.07
N ASP A 201 -10.18 -0.03 -23.68
CA ASP A 201 -11.25 0.55 -24.49
C ASP A 201 -12.28 1.35 -23.67
N ASP A 202 -13.44 1.66 -24.26
CA ASP A 202 -14.54 2.34 -23.59
C ASP A 202 -15.32 1.42 -22.62
N ALA A 203 -14.60 0.91 -21.63
CA ALA A 203 -15.11 0.19 -20.48
C ALA A 203 -14.11 0.31 -19.33
N TYR A 204 -14.55 -0.08 -18.14
CA TYR A 204 -13.69 -0.06 -16.97
C TYR A 204 -12.97 -1.40 -16.81
N HIS A 205 -11.67 -1.41 -17.08
CA HIS A 205 -10.80 -2.58 -16.92
C HIS A 205 -10.15 -2.54 -15.54
N ARG A 206 -10.59 -3.40 -14.63
CA ARG A 206 -10.20 -3.40 -13.22
C ARG A 206 -9.53 -4.71 -12.88
N PHE A 207 -8.42 -4.67 -12.15
CA PHE A 207 -7.88 -5.87 -11.52
C PHE A 207 -8.75 -6.24 -10.32
N ASN A 208 -9.39 -7.40 -10.35
CA ASN A 208 -10.21 -7.84 -9.23
C ASN A 208 -9.35 -8.45 -8.13
N GLU A 209 -9.67 -8.09 -6.88
CA GLU A 209 -9.23 -8.84 -5.70
C GLU A 209 -10.02 -10.15 -5.68
N TYR A 210 -9.39 -11.27 -6.04
CA TYR A 210 -9.76 -12.52 -5.37
C TYR A 210 -9.39 -12.32 -3.91
N GLN A 211 -10.36 -12.53 -3.02
CA GLN A 211 -10.15 -12.41 -1.57
C GLN A 211 -8.88 -13.21 -1.24
N ASP A 212 -7.83 -12.50 -0.80
CA ASP A 212 -6.51 -12.97 -0.33
C ASP A 212 -5.34 -13.11 -1.32
N GLU A 213 -5.46 -12.74 -2.61
CA GLU A 213 -4.34 -12.82 -3.58
C GLU A 213 -3.59 -11.48 -3.82
N THR A 214 -3.32 -10.70 -2.77
CA THR A 214 -2.39 -9.57 -2.92
C THR A 214 -0.95 -10.07 -2.88
N VAL A 215 -0.09 -9.52 -3.73
CA VAL A 215 1.35 -9.75 -3.69
C VAL A 215 2.07 -8.56 -3.06
N THR A 216 3.28 -8.79 -2.57
CA THR A 216 4.13 -7.75 -1.99
C THR A 216 5.06 -7.18 -3.07
N TRP A 217 4.85 -5.94 -3.47
CA TRP A 217 5.67 -5.21 -4.44
C TRP A 217 6.78 -4.43 -3.74
N LYS A 218 8.05 -4.71 -4.06
CA LYS A 218 9.20 -3.85 -3.67
C LYS A 218 9.33 -2.61 -4.54
N LYS A 219 8.79 -2.67 -5.75
CA LYS A 219 8.63 -1.55 -6.69
C LYS A 219 7.38 -1.80 -7.51
N LEU A 220 6.56 -0.79 -7.73
CA LEU A 220 5.48 -0.85 -8.69
C LEU A 220 5.23 0.53 -9.28
N THR A 221 5.42 0.64 -10.59
CA THR A 221 5.07 1.81 -11.37
C THR A 221 3.90 1.48 -12.28
N LEU A 222 2.85 2.29 -12.22
CA LEU A 222 1.71 2.23 -13.13
C LEU A 222 1.74 3.44 -14.04
N GLU A 223 1.51 3.23 -15.34
CA GLU A 223 1.52 4.30 -16.32
C GLU A 223 0.29 4.24 -17.21
N ALA A 224 -0.37 5.38 -17.38
CA ALA A 224 -1.46 5.55 -18.34
C ALA A 224 -1.22 6.78 -19.22
N ALA A 225 -1.52 6.65 -20.51
CA ALA A 225 -1.36 7.70 -21.52
C ALA A 225 -2.54 7.72 -22.51
N LYS A 226 -2.71 8.84 -23.21
CA LYS A 226 -3.69 8.95 -24.31
C LYS A 226 -3.29 8.10 -25.51
N THR A 227 -1.99 8.05 -25.78
CA THR A 227 -1.35 7.27 -26.85
C THR A 227 -0.06 6.68 -26.28
N PRO A 228 0.35 5.48 -26.70
CA PRO A 228 1.61 4.91 -26.25
C PRO A 228 2.75 5.75 -26.83
N THR A 229 3.71 6.16 -26.01
CA THR A 229 4.94 6.75 -26.52
C THR A 229 5.69 5.64 -27.25
N ASN A 230 5.96 5.82 -28.55
CA ASN A 230 6.86 4.93 -29.27
C ASN A 230 8.19 4.94 -28.50
N VAL A 231 8.60 3.79 -27.97
CA VAL A 231 10.01 3.57 -27.67
C VAL A 231 10.68 3.71 -29.02
N GLN A 232 11.31 4.86 -29.27
CA GLN A 232 12.19 5.00 -30.42
C GLN A 232 13.18 3.86 -30.30
N THR A 233 13.12 2.95 -31.26
CA THR A 233 14.18 2.02 -31.61
C THR A 233 15.49 2.81 -31.62
N MET A 234 16.32 2.59 -30.60
CA MET A 234 17.76 2.80 -30.74
C MET A 234 18.34 1.62 -31.50
#